data_AF-A0A8B6BQ14-F1
#
_entry.id   AF-A0A8B6BQ14-F1
#
_cell.length_a   1.000
_cell.length_b   1.000
_cell.length_c   1.000
_cell.angle_alpha   90.00
_cell.angle_beta   90.00
_cell.angle_gamma   90.00
#
_symmetry.space_group_name_H-M   'P 1'
#
loop_
_entity.id
_entity.type
_entity.pdbx_description
1 polymer ?
#
loop_
_entity_poly.entity_id
_entity_poly.type
_entity_poly.pdbx_seq_one_letter_code
_entity_poly.pdbx_strand_id
1 'polypeptide(L)'
;MDISRLKSLRAGNKAAVTKVFKKLEEAIGDSEIDTEEVSELLEAIEKKKETLASIDEQILNAVESEDITNEILEKDEYYLNLEGVKRVTTDKTRPINTTDKSLNSNRKKQCAYCDGNHWPNECKDVIDHDKRVAIIKEKRLCFNCLLNQLKITYKPPLRRKKNNKYVTKLPWRENAPELPTNEDIAKRRTESVIRRLKKDPEMFRKYGEIITDQEQRGFIEKVYDESTCTNKVHYIPHHPVKKDSVTTPIRIVYNCSCRANDSSPCLNDCLATYPPIMTDLTEILVRFRMYKYAVTADIEKAFLHIELDVDDRDVTRFYWLENPMDTESRLITYRFKVVLFGATCSPFMLSATLMKHFRDNPSTTSTELQRNVYVDNVLTSFTDKQSLLKFYTESRKLLSEAGFNLRSWNSNSTELQNVAGRDKIGDNDDIVKILGMRWDRESDDLKFQQIEFMEKDKMITKQNAEWNYCPTDDNPADYLTRGIYAKHLYNNSLWMNGPQWILNRENWPTWTRKIEDCSTMVTVSDDNTDDESTNASTQTISCINGYLSTH
;
A
#
# COMPACT_ATOMS: atom_id res chain seq x y z
N MET A 1 -4.37 28.46 -39.05
CA MET A 1 -5.72 28.02 -38.62
C MET A 1 -5.86 28.46 -37.17
N ASP A 2 -6.99 29.01 -36.73
CA ASP A 2 -7.15 29.45 -35.32
C ASP A 2 -6.92 28.26 -34.37
N ILE A 3 -6.16 28.46 -33.29
CA ILE A 3 -5.80 27.45 -32.29
C ILE A 3 -7.06 26.77 -31.74
N SER A 4 -8.13 27.55 -31.50
CA SER A 4 -9.42 27.01 -31.05
C SER A 4 -10.00 25.99 -32.05
N ARG A 5 -9.87 26.27 -33.35
CA ARG A 5 -10.31 25.38 -34.43
C ARG A 5 -9.42 24.14 -34.57
N LEU A 6 -8.11 24.28 -34.39
CA LEU A 6 -7.17 23.15 -34.37
C LEU A 6 -7.42 22.22 -33.18
N LYS A 7 -7.69 22.78 -31.99
CA LYS A 7 -8.04 22.02 -30.77
C LYS A 7 -9.35 21.25 -30.95
N SER A 8 -10.36 21.87 -31.55
CA SER A 8 -11.62 21.19 -31.89
C SER A 8 -11.42 20.06 -32.91
N LEU A 9 -10.61 20.30 -33.94
CA LEU A 9 -10.28 19.28 -34.95
C LEU A 9 -9.48 18.11 -34.36
N ARG A 10 -8.57 18.40 -33.42
CA ARG A 10 -7.82 17.40 -32.65
C ARG A 10 -8.75 16.55 -31.79
N ALA A 11 -9.67 17.17 -31.03
CA ALA A 11 -10.63 16.48 -30.19
C ALA A 11 -11.54 15.55 -31.02
N GLY A 12 -12.04 16.02 -32.17
CA GLY A 12 -12.84 15.22 -33.08
C GLY A 12 -12.09 13.99 -33.64
N ASN A 13 -10.81 14.15 -34.02
CA ASN A 13 -10.01 13.02 -34.48
C ASN A 13 -9.63 12.06 -33.34
N LYS A 14 -9.40 12.56 -32.12
CA LYS A 14 -9.18 11.72 -30.92
C LYS A 14 -10.41 10.86 -30.62
N ALA A 15 -11.61 11.45 -30.62
CA ALA A 15 -12.86 10.72 -30.42
C ALA A 15 -13.10 9.64 -31.51
N ALA A 16 -12.74 9.95 -32.76
CA ALA A 16 -12.80 8.97 -33.85
C ALA A 16 -11.84 7.79 -33.62
N VAL A 17 -10.61 8.03 -33.16
CA VAL A 17 -9.67 6.92 -32.85
C VAL A 17 -10.17 6.08 -31.68
N THR A 18 -10.66 6.70 -30.60
CA THR A 18 -11.24 5.95 -29.47
C THR A 18 -12.40 5.05 -29.92
N LYS A 19 -13.22 5.52 -30.87
CA LYS A 19 -14.33 4.72 -31.42
C LYS A 19 -13.84 3.54 -32.27
N VAL A 20 -12.80 3.71 -33.08
CA VAL A 20 -12.20 2.61 -33.85
C VAL A 20 -11.47 1.63 -32.92
N PHE A 21 -10.84 2.13 -31.86
CA PHE A 21 -10.17 1.31 -30.85
C PHE A 21 -11.16 0.42 -30.08
N LYS A 22 -12.31 0.97 -29.67
CA LYS A 22 -13.35 0.18 -29.01
C LYS A 22 -13.88 -0.95 -29.91
N LYS A 23 -14.05 -0.67 -31.21
CA LYS A 23 -14.41 -1.70 -32.19
C LYS A 23 -13.34 -2.79 -32.34
N LEU A 24 -12.06 -2.40 -32.28
CA LEU A 24 -10.95 -3.35 -32.29
C LEU A 24 -10.94 -4.22 -31.02
N GLU A 25 -11.23 -3.65 -29.85
CA GLU A 25 -11.36 -4.42 -28.61
C GLU A 25 -12.52 -5.42 -28.66
N GLU A 26 -13.66 -5.00 -29.23
CA GLU A 26 -14.83 -5.86 -29.45
C GLU A 26 -14.48 -7.01 -30.43
N ALA A 27 -13.85 -6.72 -31.57
CA ALA A 27 -13.45 -7.73 -32.56
C ALA A 27 -12.39 -8.72 -32.05
N ILE A 28 -11.55 -8.33 -31.09
CA ILE A 28 -10.55 -9.22 -30.45
C ILE A 28 -11.18 -10.09 -29.35
N GLY A 29 -12.31 -9.65 -28.77
CA GLY A 29 -13.03 -10.35 -27.71
C GLY A 29 -13.85 -11.56 -28.16
N ASP A 30 -14.12 -11.69 -29.46
CA ASP A 30 -14.92 -12.77 -30.04
C ASP A 30 -14.13 -14.08 -30.20
N SER A 31 -14.80 -15.22 -30.03
CA SER A 31 -14.19 -16.56 -30.00
C SER A 31 -13.60 -17.04 -31.34
N GLU A 32 -13.97 -16.40 -32.45
CA GLU A 32 -13.34 -16.54 -33.77
C GLU A 32 -12.90 -15.14 -34.24
N ILE A 33 -11.59 -14.90 -34.25
CA ILE A 33 -11.02 -13.59 -34.62
C ILE A 33 -11.01 -13.46 -36.15
N ASP A 34 -11.79 -12.53 -36.69
CA ASP A 34 -11.69 -12.12 -38.10
C ASP A 34 -10.41 -11.30 -38.30
N THR A 35 -9.40 -11.94 -38.87
CA THR A 35 -8.08 -11.33 -39.08
C THR A 35 -8.10 -10.21 -40.13
N GLU A 36 -9.06 -10.21 -41.04
CA GLU A 36 -9.17 -9.18 -42.09
C GLU A 36 -9.79 -7.91 -41.50
N GLU A 37 -10.87 -8.04 -40.71
CA GLU A 37 -11.49 -6.93 -39.98
C GLU A 37 -10.52 -6.25 -38.99
N VAL A 38 -9.76 -7.06 -38.23
CA VAL A 38 -8.75 -6.54 -37.30
C VAL A 38 -7.63 -5.78 -38.04
N SER A 39 -7.21 -6.24 -39.21
CA SER A 39 -6.19 -5.57 -40.02
C SER A 39 -6.68 -4.22 -40.55
N GLU A 40 -7.92 -4.16 -41.05
CA GLU A 40 -8.52 -2.91 -41.54
C GLU A 40 -8.69 -1.87 -40.42
N LEU A 41 -9.10 -2.30 -39.22
CA LEU A 41 -9.22 -1.42 -38.05
C LEU A 41 -7.87 -0.88 -37.59
N LEU A 42 -6.81 -1.69 -37.65
CA LEU A 42 -5.45 -1.26 -37.32
C LEU A 42 -4.90 -0.25 -38.34
N GLU A 43 -5.13 -0.45 -39.64
CA GLU A 43 -4.76 0.53 -40.68
C GLU A 43 -5.52 1.85 -40.51
N ALA A 44 -6.82 1.78 -40.18
CA ALA A 44 -7.63 2.97 -39.91
C ALA A 44 -7.11 3.77 -38.70
N ILE A 45 -6.65 3.08 -37.65
CA ILE A 45 -6.02 3.70 -36.47
C ILE A 45 -4.72 4.39 -36.85
N GLU A 46 -3.84 3.73 -37.62
CA GLU A 46 -2.53 4.32 -37.97
C GLU A 46 -2.70 5.56 -38.85
N LYS A 47 -3.60 5.53 -39.84
CA LYS A 47 -3.92 6.70 -40.68
C LYS A 47 -4.45 7.89 -39.87
N LYS A 48 -5.27 7.62 -38.86
CA LYS A 48 -5.80 8.68 -37.97
C LYS A 48 -4.76 9.20 -36.99
N LYS A 49 -3.81 8.37 -36.58
CA LYS A 49 -2.66 8.75 -35.76
C LYS A 49 -1.71 9.69 -36.51
N GLU A 50 -1.46 9.44 -37.80
CA GLU A 50 -0.71 10.36 -38.67
C GLU A 50 -1.43 11.72 -38.78
N THR A 51 -2.76 11.69 -38.92
CA THR A 51 -3.59 12.91 -38.96
C THR A 51 -3.50 13.68 -37.63
N LEU A 52 -3.57 12.99 -36.49
CA LEU A 52 -3.42 13.61 -35.17
C LEU A 52 -2.02 14.18 -34.96
N ALA A 53 -0.97 13.49 -35.38
CA ALA A 53 0.41 13.98 -35.29
C ALA A 53 0.59 15.28 -36.10
N SER A 54 -0.01 15.37 -37.29
CA SER A 54 0.02 16.59 -38.10
C SER A 54 -0.77 17.76 -37.46
N ILE A 55 -1.90 17.48 -36.81
CA ILE A 55 -2.66 18.51 -36.08
C ILE A 55 -1.89 18.96 -34.84
N ASP A 56 -1.27 18.04 -34.10
CA ASP A 56 -0.45 18.33 -32.92
C ASP A 56 0.76 19.21 -33.28
N GLU A 57 1.41 18.94 -34.42
CA GLU A 57 2.51 19.77 -34.93
C GLU A 57 2.05 21.18 -35.29
N GLN A 58 0.86 21.32 -35.89
CA GLN A 58 0.27 22.62 -36.19
C GLN A 58 -0.14 23.39 -34.92
N ILE A 59 -0.57 22.70 -33.86
CA ILE A 59 -0.87 23.32 -32.56
C ILE A 59 0.42 23.77 -31.89
N LEU A 60 1.44 22.91 -31.81
CA LEU A 60 2.73 23.23 -31.21
C LEU A 60 3.41 24.44 -31.87
N ASN A 61 3.29 24.56 -33.20
CA ASN A 61 3.81 25.71 -33.94
C ASN A 61 3.02 27.00 -33.72
N ALA A 62 1.81 26.93 -33.16
CA ALA A 62 0.93 28.07 -32.93
C ALA A 62 0.89 28.54 -31.46
N VAL A 63 1.53 27.83 -30.53
CA VAL A 63 1.42 28.04 -29.08
C VAL A 63 2.70 28.70 -28.51
N GLU A 64 2.56 29.76 -27.69
CA GLU A 64 3.68 30.44 -27.02
C GLU A 64 4.18 29.67 -25.77
N SER A 65 5.43 29.92 -25.35
CA SER A 65 6.28 28.98 -24.59
C SER A 65 5.77 28.47 -23.24
N GLU A 66 4.81 29.14 -22.59
CA GLU A 66 4.26 28.66 -21.31
C GLU A 66 3.18 27.58 -21.48
N ASP A 67 2.41 27.60 -22.57
CA ASP A 67 1.37 26.60 -22.85
C ASP A 67 1.95 25.26 -23.39
N ILE A 68 3.17 25.29 -23.92
CA ILE A 68 3.92 24.11 -24.41
C ILE A 68 4.11 23.07 -23.30
N THR A 69 4.31 23.50 -22.05
CA THR A 69 4.64 22.61 -20.92
C THR A 69 3.46 21.75 -20.49
N ASN A 70 2.24 22.27 -20.57
CA ASN A 70 1.02 21.55 -20.21
C ASN A 70 0.58 20.59 -21.34
N GLU A 71 0.75 20.97 -22.61
CA GLU A 71 0.38 20.11 -23.75
C GLU A 71 1.37 18.94 -23.97
N ILE A 72 2.66 19.08 -23.62
CA ILE A 72 3.63 17.97 -23.65
C ILE A 72 3.22 16.86 -22.66
N LEU A 73 2.68 17.22 -21.49
CA LEU A 73 2.26 16.25 -20.47
C LEU A 73 1.03 15.44 -20.91
N GLU A 74 0.13 16.00 -21.72
CA GLU A 74 -1.00 15.25 -22.30
C GLU A 74 -0.58 14.32 -23.45
N LYS A 75 0.55 14.60 -24.12
CA LYS A 75 1.06 13.80 -25.25
C LYS A 75 1.64 12.46 -24.78
N ASP A 76 2.23 12.39 -23.60
CA ASP A 76 2.87 11.17 -23.08
C ASP A 76 1.88 10.07 -22.66
N GLU A 77 0.66 10.43 -22.23
CA GLU A 77 -0.30 9.45 -21.68
C GLU A 77 -1.08 8.68 -22.76
N TYR A 78 -1.28 9.27 -23.95
CA TYR A 78 -2.01 8.63 -25.05
C TYR A 78 -1.16 7.60 -25.82
N TYR A 79 0.14 7.84 -26.00
CA TYR A 79 1.03 6.91 -26.70
C TYR A 79 1.41 5.68 -25.85
N LEU A 80 1.39 5.80 -24.52
CA LEU A 80 1.62 4.69 -23.58
C LEU A 80 0.51 3.61 -23.66
N ASN A 81 -0.73 3.99 -23.97
CA ASN A 81 -1.83 3.03 -24.11
C ASN A 81 -1.80 2.24 -25.44
N LEU A 82 -1.16 2.75 -26.50
CA LEU A 82 -1.09 2.08 -27.80
C LEU A 82 0.05 1.04 -27.89
N GLU A 83 1.16 1.20 -27.16
CA GLU A 83 2.24 0.20 -27.11
C GLU A 83 1.87 -1.05 -26.27
N GLY A 84 0.90 -0.94 -25.37
CA GLY A 84 0.40 -2.06 -24.57
C GLY A 84 -0.30 -3.15 -25.41
N VAL A 85 -0.98 -2.77 -26.50
CA VAL A 85 -1.79 -3.70 -27.31
C VAL A 85 -0.97 -4.45 -28.36
N LYS A 86 0.13 -3.89 -28.89
CA LYS A 86 1.03 -4.61 -29.81
C LYS A 86 1.72 -5.84 -29.18
N ARG A 87 1.78 -5.91 -27.84
CA ARG A 87 2.37 -7.05 -27.12
C ARG A 87 1.45 -8.27 -27.04
N VAL A 88 0.15 -8.14 -27.28
CA VAL A 88 -0.81 -9.24 -27.12
C VAL A 88 -0.96 -10.06 -28.40
N THR A 89 -0.64 -9.51 -29.58
CA THR A 89 -0.92 -10.16 -30.87
C THR A 89 0.29 -10.75 -31.60
N THR A 90 1.51 -10.68 -31.06
CA THR A 90 2.73 -11.14 -31.79
C THR A 90 3.57 -12.25 -31.15
N ASP A 91 3.26 -12.74 -29.95
CA ASP A 91 4.10 -13.77 -29.31
C ASP A 91 3.43 -15.16 -29.27
N LYS A 92 3.19 -15.75 -30.44
CA LYS A 92 2.80 -17.17 -30.61
C LYS A 92 4.00 -18.10 -30.84
N THR A 93 5.25 -17.66 -30.68
CA THR A 93 6.42 -18.51 -30.97
C THR A 93 7.60 -18.32 -30.02
N ARG A 94 7.42 -18.67 -28.74
CA ARG A 94 8.53 -19.23 -27.95
C ARG A 94 8.09 -20.46 -27.15
N PRO A 95 8.69 -21.64 -27.38
CA PRO A 95 8.40 -22.82 -26.60
C PRO A 95 8.81 -22.59 -25.15
N ILE A 96 7.96 -23.06 -24.24
CA ILE A 96 8.24 -23.18 -22.81
C ILE A 96 9.42 -24.15 -22.66
N ASN A 97 10.64 -23.62 -22.54
CA ASN A 97 11.78 -24.42 -22.12
C ASN A 97 11.73 -24.58 -20.60
N THR A 98 11.21 -25.73 -20.21
CA THR A 98 11.27 -26.35 -18.89
C THR A 98 12.71 -26.72 -18.51
N THR A 99 13.59 -25.75 -18.32
CA THR A 99 14.86 -25.96 -17.59
C THR A 99 15.39 -24.65 -17.03
N ASP A 100 14.80 -24.14 -15.94
CA ASP A 100 15.45 -23.05 -15.20
C ASP A 100 16.47 -23.65 -14.23
N LYS A 101 17.64 -23.97 -14.78
CA LYS A 101 18.86 -24.27 -14.04
C LYS A 101 19.25 -23.02 -13.22
N SER A 102 19.42 -23.22 -11.92
CA SER A 102 20.34 -22.49 -11.03
C SER A 102 20.84 -21.13 -11.56
N LEU A 103 20.21 -20.03 -11.17
CA LEU A 103 20.77 -18.71 -11.44
C LEU A 103 21.96 -18.44 -10.52
N ASN A 104 23.13 -18.68 -11.12
CA ASN A 104 24.50 -18.48 -10.67
C ASN A 104 24.79 -17.22 -9.85
N SER A 105 25.65 -17.42 -8.86
CA SER A 105 26.21 -16.49 -7.89
C SER A 105 27.36 -15.60 -8.41
N ASN A 106 27.37 -15.17 -9.68
CA ASN A 106 28.51 -14.43 -10.26
C ASN A 106 28.12 -13.31 -11.25
N ARG A 107 27.18 -12.42 -10.90
CA ARG A 107 26.98 -11.16 -11.65
C ARG A 107 27.82 -10.04 -11.04
N LYS A 108 28.70 -9.43 -11.84
CA LYS A 108 29.53 -8.27 -11.47
C LYS A 108 28.64 -7.10 -11.03
N LYS A 109 29.07 -6.32 -10.03
CA LYS A 109 28.37 -5.08 -9.63
C LYS A 109 28.46 -4.12 -10.82
N GLN A 110 27.34 -3.63 -11.32
CA GLN A 110 27.33 -2.67 -12.42
C GLN A 110 26.29 -1.58 -12.10
N CYS A 111 26.76 -0.34 -12.04
CA CYS A 111 25.94 0.82 -11.72
C CYS A 111 25.01 1.16 -12.88
N ALA A 112 23.69 1.21 -12.65
CA ALA A 112 22.71 1.64 -13.65
C ALA A 112 23.00 3.02 -14.26
N TYR A 113 23.65 3.91 -13.50
CA TYR A 113 23.87 5.30 -13.90
C TYR A 113 25.14 5.51 -14.72
N CYS A 114 26.29 5.01 -14.25
CA CYS A 114 27.59 5.24 -14.90
C CYS A 114 28.28 3.96 -15.41
N ASP A 115 27.60 2.81 -15.30
CA ASP A 115 28.10 1.49 -15.71
C ASP A 115 29.40 1.04 -14.99
N GLY A 116 29.79 1.75 -13.92
CA GLY A 116 30.94 1.43 -13.06
C GLY A 116 30.71 0.23 -12.12
N ASN A 117 31.79 -0.29 -11.54
CA ASN A 117 31.76 -1.49 -10.68
C ASN A 117 31.31 -1.19 -9.22
N HIS A 118 30.15 -0.58 -9.05
CA HIS A 118 29.55 -0.22 -7.76
C HIS A 118 28.01 -0.23 -7.87
N TRP A 119 27.30 -0.07 -6.75
CA TRP A 119 25.84 -0.05 -6.75
C TRP A 119 25.28 1.33 -7.13
N PRO A 120 24.09 1.43 -7.77
CA PRO A 120 23.54 2.73 -8.19
C PRO A 120 23.43 3.78 -7.04
N ASN A 121 23.13 3.35 -5.82
CA ASN A 121 23.07 4.21 -4.64
C ASN A 121 24.44 4.76 -4.18
N GLU A 122 25.54 4.10 -4.56
CA GLU A 122 26.92 4.49 -4.27
C GLU A 122 27.54 5.35 -5.39
N CYS A 123 26.75 5.65 -6.43
CA CYS A 123 27.24 6.37 -7.61
C CYS A 123 27.66 7.81 -7.29
N LYS A 124 28.96 8.07 -7.40
CA LYS A 124 29.57 9.39 -7.26
C LYS A 124 29.71 10.14 -8.59
N ASP A 125 29.52 9.44 -9.70
CA ASP A 125 29.66 10.03 -11.05
C ASP A 125 28.37 10.72 -11.48
N VAL A 126 27.21 10.23 -11.00
CA VAL A 126 25.89 10.83 -11.23
C VAL A 126 25.23 11.03 -9.87
N ILE A 127 25.47 12.19 -9.27
CA ILE A 127 24.95 12.55 -7.93
C ILE A 127 23.57 13.23 -8.04
N ASP A 128 23.37 13.98 -9.12
CA ASP A 128 22.19 14.78 -9.36
C ASP A 128 20.93 13.93 -9.63
N HIS A 129 19.82 14.30 -8.98
CA HIS A 129 18.57 13.54 -9.02
C HIS A 129 17.95 13.54 -10.43
N ASP A 130 17.90 14.70 -11.08
CA ASP A 130 17.25 14.85 -12.39
C ASP A 130 18.03 14.09 -13.47
N LYS A 131 19.38 14.11 -13.39
CA LYS A 131 20.24 13.30 -14.25
C LYS A 131 20.02 11.80 -14.04
N ARG A 132 19.84 11.33 -12.79
CA ARG A 132 19.52 9.91 -12.53
C ARG A 132 18.18 9.52 -13.14
N VAL A 133 17.16 10.38 -13.02
CA VAL A 133 15.83 10.15 -13.61
C VAL A 133 15.92 10.11 -15.14
N ALA A 134 16.69 11.00 -15.76
CA ALA A 134 16.91 11.01 -17.21
C ALA A 134 17.56 9.71 -17.70
N ILE A 135 18.60 9.23 -17.03
CA ILE A 135 19.28 7.97 -17.39
C ILE A 135 18.36 6.75 -17.23
N ILE A 136 17.51 6.73 -16.20
CA ILE A 136 16.52 5.66 -16.00
C ILE A 136 15.53 5.62 -17.17
N LYS A 137 15.04 6.80 -17.60
CA LYS A 137 14.13 6.94 -18.74
C LYS A 137 14.80 6.53 -20.05
N GLU A 138 16.03 6.99 -20.29
CA GLU A 138 16.82 6.67 -21.47
C GLU A 138 17.11 5.17 -21.58
N LYS A 139 17.58 4.55 -20.49
CA LYS A 139 17.86 3.11 -20.42
C LYS A 139 16.60 2.25 -20.27
N ARG A 140 15.40 2.86 -20.24
CA ARG A 140 14.09 2.20 -20.06
C ARG A 140 14.07 1.22 -18.87
N LEU A 141 14.74 1.58 -17.77
CA LEU A 141 14.85 0.72 -16.60
C LEU A 141 13.57 0.84 -15.75
N CYS A 142 12.86 -0.27 -15.54
CA CYS A 142 11.73 -0.29 -14.62
C CYS A 142 12.19 -0.36 -13.15
N PHE A 143 11.27 -0.15 -12.21
CA PHE A 143 11.54 -0.29 -10.78
C PHE A 143 12.10 -1.67 -10.44
N ASN A 144 11.65 -2.74 -11.12
CA ASN A 144 12.21 -4.09 -10.97
C ASN A 144 13.60 -4.26 -11.62
N CYS A 145 13.95 -3.52 -12.68
CA CYS A 145 15.30 -3.53 -13.25
C CYS A 145 16.29 -2.80 -12.31
N LEU A 146 15.85 -1.69 -11.71
CA LEU A 146 16.59 -0.97 -10.66
C LEU A 146 16.68 -1.79 -9.37
N LEU A 147 15.60 -2.44 -8.94
CA LEU A 147 15.55 -3.32 -7.75
C LEU A 147 16.32 -4.62 -7.93
N ASN A 148 16.33 -5.22 -9.13
CA ASN A 148 17.17 -6.39 -9.42
C ASN A 148 18.66 -6.03 -9.38
N GLN A 149 19.01 -4.76 -9.63
CA GLN A 149 20.34 -4.20 -9.36
C GLN A 149 20.50 -3.64 -7.93
N LEU A 150 19.42 -3.51 -7.15
CA LEU A 150 19.45 -3.20 -5.72
C LEU A 150 19.16 -4.44 -4.87
N LYS A 151 19.44 -5.66 -5.38
CA LYS A 151 19.33 -6.88 -4.56
C LYS A 151 20.19 -6.69 -3.34
N ILE A 152 19.52 -6.37 -2.23
CA ILE A 152 20.08 -6.02 -0.94
C ILE A 152 21.07 -7.12 -0.58
N THR A 153 22.35 -6.79 -0.67
CA THR A 153 23.44 -7.71 -0.32
C THR A 153 23.60 -7.84 1.19
N TYR A 154 22.94 -6.96 1.96
CA TYR A 154 22.92 -7.07 3.41
C TYR A 154 22.17 -8.33 3.83
N LYS A 155 22.94 -9.29 4.31
CA LYS A 155 22.43 -10.44 5.05
C LYS A 155 22.69 -10.12 6.51
N PRO A 156 21.65 -9.93 7.35
CA PRO A 156 21.89 -9.73 8.77
C PRO A 156 22.72 -10.91 9.29
N PRO A 157 23.68 -10.66 10.20
CA PRO A 157 24.52 -11.70 10.76
C PRO A 157 23.66 -12.58 11.68
N LEU A 158 23.00 -13.57 11.06
CA LEU A 158 22.10 -14.51 11.70
C LEU A 158 22.87 -15.72 12.17
N ARG A 159 22.89 -15.95 13.48
CA ARG A 159 23.47 -17.12 14.12
C ARG A 159 22.37 -17.96 14.76
N ARG A 160 22.41 -19.28 14.57
CA ARG A 160 21.49 -20.20 15.26
C ARG A 160 22.13 -20.66 16.57
N LYS A 161 21.40 -20.54 17.68
CA LYS A 161 21.81 -21.06 19.00
C LYS A 161 21.52 -22.56 19.09
N LYS A 162 22.10 -23.22 20.11
CA LYS A 162 21.87 -24.65 20.41
C LYS A 162 20.41 -24.98 20.72
N ASN A 163 19.63 -24.01 21.20
CA ASN A 163 18.18 -24.13 21.42
C ASN A 163 17.36 -23.80 20.17
N ASN A 164 17.98 -23.82 18.98
CA ASN A 164 17.40 -23.51 17.68
C ASN A 164 16.87 -22.09 17.46
N LYS A 165 16.98 -21.19 18.45
CA LYS A 165 16.62 -19.77 18.27
C LYS A 165 17.63 -19.04 17.40
N TYR A 166 17.14 -18.07 16.63
CA TYR A 166 17.96 -17.17 15.85
C TYR A 166 18.39 -15.96 16.69
N VAL A 167 19.66 -15.58 16.54
CA VAL A 167 20.25 -14.37 17.10
C VAL A 167 20.74 -13.51 15.95
N THR A 168 20.53 -12.20 16.04
CA THR A 168 20.99 -11.22 15.05
C THR A 168 21.53 -9.97 15.72
N LYS A 169 22.37 -9.26 14.99
CA LYS A 169 22.74 -7.87 15.29
C LYS A 169 21.78 -6.89 14.63
N LEU A 170 21.67 -5.70 15.19
CA LEU A 170 20.99 -4.59 14.55
C LEU A 170 21.77 -4.14 13.30
N PRO A 171 21.06 -3.78 12.22
CA PRO A 171 21.71 -3.36 10.99
C PRO A 171 22.16 -1.91 11.08
N TRP A 172 23.31 -1.66 11.70
CA TRP A 172 23.92 -0.32 11.73
C TRP A 172 24.31 0.12 10.31
N ARG A 173 24.03 1.38 9.96
CA ARG A 173 24.52 1.98 8.71
C ARG A 173 26.06 2.06 8.73
N GLU A 174 26.71 1.93 7.59
CA GLU A 174 28.18 2.01 7.48
C GLU A 174 28.74 3.34 8.01
N ASN A 175 28.03 4.44 7.74
CA ASN A 175 28.32 5.77 8.27
C ASN A 175 27.26 6.21 9.29
N ALA A 176 26.86 5.30 10.18
CA ALA A 176 25.88 5.62 11.21
C ALA A 176 26.39 6.79 12.08
N PRO A 177 25.60 7.86 12.28
CA PRO A 177 25.99 8.91 13.20
C PRO A 177 26.09 8.34 14.61
N GLU A 178 26.91 8.99 15.44
CA GLU A 178 27.02 8.63 16.85
C GLU A 178 25.66 8.81 17.53
N LEU A 179 25.18 7.75 18.20
CA LEU A 179 23.88 7.75 18.84
C LEU A 179 24.04 8.22 20.30
N PRO A 180 23.64 9.45 20.65
CA PRO A 180 23.72 9.92 22.02
C PRO A 180 22.64 9.27 22.89
N THR A 181 22.86 9.27 24.20
CA THR A 181 21.79 8.91 25.15
C THR A 181 20.70 9.98 25.19
N ASN A 182 19.45 9.56 25.34
CA ASN A 182 18.26 10.40 25.52
C ASN A 182 17.57 10.12 26.87
N GLU A 183 18.34 9.64 27.84
CA GLU A 183 17.88 9.15 29.14
C GLU A 183 16.91 10.07 29.88
N ASP A 184 17.27 11.34 30.05
CA ASP A 184 16.43 12.32 30.76
C ASP A 184 15.05 12.53 30.11
N ILE A 185 14.99 12.42 28.78
CA ILE A 185 13.74 12.51 28.03
C ILE A 185 12.92 11.24 28.24
N ALA A 186 13.56 10.07 28.14
CA ALA A 186 12.87 8.80 28.33
C ALA A 186 12.32 8.64 29.76
N LYS A 187 13.07 9.06 30.77
CA LYS A 187 12.65 9.06 32.17
C LYS A 187 11.45 9.99 32.40
N ARG A 188 11.54 11.26 31.99
CA ARG A 188 10.42 12.22 32.11
C ARG A 188 9.15 11.75 31.38
N ARG A 189 9.29 11.14 30.20
CA ARG A 189 8.15 10.56 29.46
C ARG A 189 7.53 9.40 30.21
N THR A 190 8.35 8.52 30.80
CA THR A 190 7.86 7.40 31.61
C THR A 190 7.11 7.89 32.85
N GLU A 191 7.63 8.88 33.57
CA GLU A 191 6.95 9.51 34.70
C GLU A 191 5.61 10.15 34.30
N SER A 192 5.54 10.76 33.12
CA SER A 192 4.29 11.28 32.55
C SER A 192 3.27 10.17 32.26
N VAL A 193 3.73 9.04 31.69
CA VAL A 193 2.90 7.85 31.46
C VAL A 193 2.36 7.31 32.78
N ILE A 194 3.20 7.18 33.82
CA ILE A 194 2.78 6.72 35.14
C ILE A 194 1.74 7.68 35.74
N ARG A 195 1.98 9.00 35.73
CA ARG A 195 1.00 10.00 36.21
C ARG A 195 -0.34 9.92 35.49
N ARG A 196 -0.34 9.62 34.19
CA ARG A 196 -1.57 9.41 33.42
C ARG A 196 -2.27 8.10 33.81
N LEU A 197 -1.51 7.01 33.94
CA LEU A 197 -2.04 5.70 34.30
C LEU A 197 -2.53 5.64 35.76
N LYS A 198 -1.98 6.43 36.69
CA LYS A 198 -2.51 6.57 38.05
C LYS A 198 -3.99 6.98 38.10
N LYS A 199 -4.47 7.68 37.05
CA LYS A 199 -5.89 8.08 36.93
C LYS A 199 -6.81 6.96 36.45
N ASP A 200 -6.24 5.85 35.96
CA ASP A 200 -6.97 4.68 35.44
C ASP A 200 -6.31 3.39 35.99
N PRO A 201 -6.70 2.95 37.20
CA PRO A 201 -6.10 1.79 37.87
C PRO A 201 -6.19 0.49 37.07
N GLU A 202 -7.25 0.31 36.28
CA GLU A 202 -7.39 -0.89 35.46
C GLU A 202 -6.39 -0.89 34.30
N MET A 203 -6.22 0.25 33.62
CA MET A 203 -5.21 0.39 32.58
C MET A 203 -3.79 0.23 33.13
N PHE A 204 -3.52 0.78 34.32
CA PHE A 204 -2.25 0.60 35.01
C PHE A 204 -1.95 -0.88 35.30
N ARG A 205 -2.93 -1.61 35.88
CA ARG A 205 -2.82 -3.04 36.16
C ARG A 205 -2.49 -3.84 34.89
N LYS A 206 -3.23 -3.62 33.80
CA LYS A 206 -2.98 -4.30 32.51
C LYS A 206 -1.61 -3.95 31.95
N TYR A 207 -1.13 -2.73 32.16
CA TYR A 207 0.22 -2.33 31.73
C TYR A 207 1.30 -3.11 32.47
N GLY A 208 1.17 -3.19 33.80
CA GLY A 208 2.07 -3.95 34.66
C GLY A 208 2.09 -5.44 34.32
N GLU A 209 0.92 -6.03 34.03
CA GLU A 209 0.79 -7.42 33.58
C GLU A 209 1.54 -7.69 32.28
N ILE A 210 1.48 -6.77 31.30
CA ILE A 210 2.21 -6.92 30.03
C ILE A 210 3.72 -6.86 30.27
N ILE A 211 4.22 -5.93 31.08
CA ILE A 211 5.66 -5.84 31.40
C ILE A 211 6.11 -7.11 32.15
N THR A 212 5.30 -7.58 33.10
CA THR A 212 5.57 -8.81 33.85
C THR A 212 5.62 -10.05 32.94
N ASP A 213 4.66 -10.20 32.01
CA ASP A 213 4.66 -11.28 31.01
C ASP A 213 5.89 -11.20 30.10
N GLN A 214 6.29 -10.00 29.68
CA GLN A 214 7.49 -9.79 28.84
C GLN A 214 8.77 -10.20 29.59
N GLU A 215 8.89 -9.87 30.87
CA GLU A 215 10.03 -10.25 31.71
C GLU A 215 10.05 -11.77 31.94
N GLN A 216 8.92 -12.37 32.32
CA GLN A 216 8.79 -13.82 32.58
C GLN A 216 9.10 -14.66 31.33
N ARG A 217 8.67 -14.21 30.15
CA ARG A 217 8.97 -14.86 28.87
C ARG A 217 10.41 -14.62 28.38
N GLY A 218 11.16 -13.76 29.08
CA GLY A 218 12.54 -13.42 28.75
C GLY A 218 12.68 -12.57 27.49
N PHE A 219 11.67 -11.78 27.13
CA PHE A 219 11.76 -10.80 26.04
C PHE A 219 12.51 -9.53 26.46
N ILE A 220 12.42 -9.18 27.74
CA ILE A 220 13.13 -8.07 28.37
C ILE A 220 13.91 -8.57 29.58
N GLU A 221 14.91 -7.80 30.00
CA GLU A 221 15.65 -8.02 31.25
C GLU A 221 15.93 -6.69 31.95
N LYS A 222 16.03 -6.75 33.28
CA LYS A 222 16.46 -5.63 34.12
C LYS A 222 17.96 -5.41 33.95
N VAL A 223 18.37 -4.14 33.95
CA VAL A 223 19.78 -3.72 33.90
C VAL A 223 20.20 -3.34 35.31
N TYR A 224 21.07 -4.15 35.93
CA TYR A 224 21.53 -3.96 37.31
C TYR A 224 22.95 -3.41 37.43
N ASP A 225 23.79 -3.65 36.43
CA ASP A 225 25.22 -3.35 36.49
C ASP A 225 25.65 -2.56 35.25
N GLU A 226 26.02 -1.30 35.46
CA GLU A 226 26.51 -0.43 34.40
C GLU A 226 27.88 -0.88 33.84
N SER A 227 28.61 -1.74 34.54
CA SER A 227 29.88 -2.31 34.05
C SER A 227 29.68 -3.37 32.95
N THR A 228 28.45 -3.87 32.77
CA THR A 228 28.07 -4.78 31.69
C THR A 228 27.52 -4.07 30.46
N CYS A 229 27.49 -2.72 30.48
CA CYS A 229 27.03 -1.92 29.36
C CYS A 229 27.96 -2.02 28.17
N THR A 230 27.39 -2.06 26.97
CA THR A 230 28.15 -1.91 25.73
C THR A 230 28.46 -0.43 25.50
N ASN A 231 29.33 -0.11 24.54
CA ASN A 231 29.78 1.26 24.28
C ASN A 231 28.63 2.22 23.83
N LYS A 232 27.42 1.72 23.53
CA LYS A 232 26.29 2.54 23.04
C LYS A 232 25.04 2.31 23.90
N VAL A 233 24.60 3.36 24.58
CA VAL A 233 23.42 3.35 25.47
C VAL A 233 22.37 4.33 24.92
N HIS A 234 21.15 3.85 24.69
CA HIS A 234 20.04 4.67 24.22
C HIS A 234 18.70 4.15 24.76
N TYR A 235 17.76 5.06 25.02
CA TYR A 235 16.47 4.74 25.59
C TYR A 235 15.31 4.93 24.60
N ILE A 236 14.36 3.99 24.61
CA ILE A 236 13.14 3.98 23.80
C ILE A 236 11.93 4.24 24.71
N PRO A 237 11.42 5.49 24.80
CA PRO A 237 10.26 5.77 25.61
C PRO A 237 9.03 5.02 25.07
N HIS A 238 8.11 4.70 25.95
CA HIS A 238 6.93 3.92 25.62
C HIS A 238 5.64 4.63 26.03
N HIS A 239 4.52 4.19 25.47
CA HIS A 239 3.19 4.63 25.87
C HIS A 239 2.13 3.58 25.53
N PRO A 240 0.99 3.56 26.26
CA PRO A 240 -0.15 2.72 25.93
C PRO A 240 -0.91 3.28 24.72
N VAL A 241 -1.34 2.39 23.83
CA VAL A 241 -2.32 2.64 22.77
C VAL A 241 -3.49 1.68 22.98
N LYS A 242 -4.73 2.19 22.92
CA LYS A 242 -5.93 1.35 23.04
C LYS A 242 -6.09 0.47 21.80
N LYS A 243 -6.53 -0.76 22.01
CA LYS A 243 -6.89 -1.73 20.96
C LYS A 243 -8.36 -2.07 21.07
N ASP A 244 -8.97 -2.34 19.91
CA ASP A 244 -10.29 -2.96 19.81
C ASP A 244 -10.17 -4.47 20.06
N SER A 245 -9.75 -4.84 21.27
CA SER A 245 -9.60 -6.22 21.71
C SER A 245 -10.17 -6.36 23.12
N VAL A 246 -11.11 -7.29 23.26
CA VAL A 246 -11.77 -7.59 24.54
C VAL A 246 -10.76 -8.13 25.57
N THR A 247 -9.82 -8.98 25.13
CA THR A 247 -8.85 -9.65 26.00
C THR A 247 -7.59 -8.82 26.26
N THR A 248 -7.17 -7.97 25.33
CA THR A 248 -5.95 -7.15 25.47
C THR A 248 -6.21 -5.73 24.95
N PRO A 249 -6.90 -4.90 25.74
CA PRO A 249 -7.38 -3.59 25.28
C PRO A 249 -6.27 -2.55 25.17
N ILE A 250 -5.02 -2.89 25.52
CA ILE A 250 -3.87 -1.99 25.39
C ILE A 250 -2.69 -2.67 24.69
N ARG A 251 -1.94 -1.88 23.92
CA ARG A 251 -0.63 -2.23 23.36
C ARG A 251 0.39 -1.21 23.87
N ILE A 252 1.52 -1.71 24.37
CA ILE A 252 2.67 -0.86 24.68
C ILE A 252 3.43 -0.59 23.39
N VAL A 253 3.59 0.68 23.03
CA VAL A 253 4.32 1.12 21.85
C VAL A 253 5.62 1.78 22.27
N TYR A 254 6.74 1.28 21.75
CA TYR A 254 8.08 1.81 22.00
C TYR A 254 8.52 2.71 20.85
N ASN A 255 8.99 3.91 21.18
CA ASN A 255 9.35 4.93 20.20
C ASN A 255 10.87 4.92 19.91
N CYS A 256 11.26 4.20 18.86
CA CYS A 256 12.65 4.17 18.36
C CYS A 256 13.06 5.44 17.59
N SER A 257 12.14 6.39 17.40
CA SER A 257 12.38 7.68 16.76
C SER A 257 12.59 8.81 17.77
N CYS A 258 12.74 8.49 19.07
CA CYS A 258 12.96 9.49 20.10
C CYS A 258 14.40 10.04 20.05
N ARG A 259 14.54 11.35 19.85
CA ARG A 259 15.83 12.05 19.81
C ARG A 259 16.20 12.60 21.20
N ALA A 260 17.50 12.83 21.44
CA ALA A 260 17.99 13.53 22.62
C ALA A 260 17.74 15.05 22.54
N ASN A 261 17.78 15.61 21.34
CA ASN A 261 17.39 16.98 20.99
C ASN A 261 17.10 17.03 19.47
N ASP A 262 16.61 18.16 18.96
CA ASP A 262 16.16 18.26 17.56
C ASP A 262 17.26 18.00 16.52
N SER A 263 18.53 18.23 16.87
CA SER A 263 19.69 17.99 15.99
C SER A 263 20.34 16.61 16.19
N SER A 264 19.96 15.86 17.22
CA SER A 264 20.55 14.54 17.50
C SER A 264 19.88 13.43 16.70
N PRO A 265 20.63 12.41 16.27
CA PRO A 265 20.05 11.23 15.65
C PRO A 265 19.20 10.43 16.65
N CYS A 266 18.18 9.74 16.14
CA CYS A 266 17.47 8.70 16.88
C CYS A 266 17.97 7.31 16.45
N LEU A 267 17.57 6.26 17.20
CA LEU A 267 17.94 4.89 16.86
C LEU A 267 17.60 4.54 15.41
N ASN A 268 16.40 4.89 14.94
CA ASN A 268 15.98 4.63 13.55
C ASN A 268 16.85 5.33 12.48
N ASP A 269 17.49 6.47 12.79
CA ASP A 269 18.39 7.14 11.85
C ASP A 269 19.74 6.42 11.72
N CYS A 270 20.18 5.77 12.80
CA CYS A 270 21.43 5.00 12.83
C CYS A 270 21.29 3.61 12.20
N LEU A 271 20.06 3.09 12.10
CA LEU A 271 19.76 1.78 11.54
C LEU A 271 19.47 1.87 10.04
N ALA A 272 19.98 0.90 9.30
CA ALA A 272 19.69 0.73 7.89
C ALA A 272 18.29 0.13 7.75
N THR A 273 17.39 0.93 7.15
CA THR A 273 16.09 0.45 6.71
C THR A 273 16.30 -0.21 5.36
N TYR A 274 16.27 -1.54 5.35
CA TYR A 274 16.25 -2.27 4.10
C TYR A 274 14.81 -2.37 3.61
N PRO A 275 14.56 -2.24 2.28
CA PRO A 275 13.29 -2.65 1.70
C PRO A 275 12.95 -4.04 2.25
N PRO A 276 11.75 -4.23 2.79
CA PRO A 276 11.37 -5.55 3.26
C PRO A 276 11.59 -6.55 2.13
N ILE A 277 12.11 -7.73 2.45
CA ILE A 277 12.10 -8.87 1.52
C ILE A 277 10.64 -9.36 1.48
N MET A 278 9.75 -8.51 1.00
CA MET A 278 8.31 -8.75 0.91
C MET A 278 8.00 -9.16 -0.52
N THR A 279 7.28 -10.25 -0.63
CA THR A 279 6.59 -10.58 -1.88
C THR A 279 5.49 -9.53 -2.10
N ASP A 280 5.24 -9.17 -3.36
CA ASP A 280 4.23 -8.17 -3.70
C ASP A 280 2.88 -8.55 -3.08
N LEU A 281 2.23 -7.61 -2.39
CA LEU A 281 0.96 -7.87 -1.72
C LEU A 281 -0.10 -8.37 -2.71
N THR A 282 -0.07 -7.83 -3.92
CA THR A 282 -0.92 -8.23 -5.04
C THR A 282 -0.64 -9.67 -5.45
N GLU A 283 0.63 -10.08 -5.56
CA GLU A 283 0.98 -11.47 -5.86
C GLU A 283 0.48 -12.44 -4.79
N ILE A 284 0.61 -12.06 -3.50
CA ILE A 284 0.11 -12.87 -2.40
C ILE A 284 -1.41 -13.02 -2.48
N LEU A 285 -2.13 -11.93 -2.73
CA LEU A 285 -3.60 -11.96 -2.89
C LEU A 285 -4.03 -12.80 -4.09
N VAL A 286 -3.34 -12.67 -5.23
CA VAL A 286 -3.61 -13.49 -6.42
C VAL A 286 -3.39 -14.97 -6.13
N ARG A 287 -2.26 -15.35 -5.51
CA ARG A 287 -2.00 -16.74 -5.11
C ARG A 287 -3.00 -17.25 -4.07
N PHE A 288 -3.43 -16.40 -3.15
CA PHE A 288 -4.46 -16.72 -2.17
C PHE A 288 -5.83 -17.00 -2.82
N ARG A 289 -6.14 -16.37 -3.96
CA ARG A 289 -7.38 -16.59 -4.71
C ARG A 289 -7.25 -17.56 -5.89
N MET A 290 -6.06 -18.11 -6.13
CA MET A 290 -5.77 -18.91 -7.31
C MET A 290 -6.44 -20.29 -7.29
N TYR A 291 -6.58 -20.90 -6.12
CA TYR A 291 -7.07 -22.26 -5.98
C TYR A 291 -8.25 -22.39 -5.01
N LYS A 292 -8.92 -23.54 -5.09
CA LYS A 292 -10.18 -23.84 -4.41
C LYS A 292 -10.13 -23.72 -2.89
N TYR A 293 -9.02 -24.11 -2.26
CA TYR A 293 -8.90 -24.14 -0.81
C TYR A 293 -7.95 -23.07 -0.30
N ALA A 294 -8.51 -21.94 0.11
CA ALA A 294 -7.76 -20.83 0.66
C ALA A 294 -7.43 -21.09 2.14
N VAL A 295 -6.25 -20.62 2.57
CA VAL A 295 -5.79 -20.74 3.96
C VAL A 295 -5.01 -19.53 4.41
N THR A 296 -5.27 -19.11 5.64
CA THR A 296 -4.48 -18.09 6.33
C THR A 296 -4.01 -18.59 7.70
N ALA A 297 -2.88 -18.05 8.15
CA ALA A 297 -2.34 -18.27 9.50
C ALA A 297 -1.46 -17.10 9.94
N ASP A 298 -1.35 -16.90 11.24
CA ASP A 298 -0.51 -15.87 11.86
C ASP A 298 0.71 -16.49 12.54
N ILE A 299 1.86 -15.86 12.39
CA ILE A 299 3.08 -16.15 13.15
C ILE A 299 2.99 -15.40 14.48
N GLU A 300 2.76 -16.14 15.55
CA GLU A 300 2.59 -15.58 16.88
C GLU A 300 3.83 -14.76 17.30
N LYS A 301 3.63 -13.48 17.61
CA LYS A 301 4.66 -12.61 18.20
C LYS A 301 6.01 -12.72 17.46
N ALA A 302 5.97 -12.76 16.13
CA ALA A 302 7.09 -13.18 15.28
C ALA A 302 8.43 -12.51 15.63
N PHE A 303 8.46 -11.18 15.80
CA PHE A 303 9.69 -10.45 16.16
C PHE A 303 10.33 -10.91 17.47
N LEU A 304 9.51 -11.28 18.47
CA LEU A 304 9.96 -11.65 19.80
C LEU A 304 10.63 -13.04 19.85
N HIS A 305 10.56 -13.80 18.76
CA HIS A 305 11.25 -15.09 18.62
C HIS A 305 12.69 -14.95 18.12
N ILE A 306 13.10 -13.74 17.72
CA ILE A 306 14.45 -13.45 17.24
C ILE A 306 15.21 -12.70 18.34
N GLU A 307 16.29 -13.29 18.83
CA GLU A 307 17.11 -12.67 19.88
C GLU A 307 18.04 -11.60 19.32
N LEU A 308 18.22 -10.53 20.09
CA LEU A 308 19.25 -9.52 19.87
C LEU A 308 20.56 -9.96 20.51
N ASP A 309 21.64 -9.79 19.74
CA ASP A 309 23.00 -9.92 20.23
C ASP A 309 23.24 -8.95 21.40
N VAL A 310 24.07 -9.36 22.36
CA VAL A 310 24.25 -8.63 23.63
C VAL A 310 24.76 -7.21 23.40
N ASP A 311 25.56 -7.01 22.34
CA ASP A 311 26.17 -5.74 21.97
C ASP A 311 25.12 -4.65 21.63
N ASP A 312 23.96 -5.08 21.13
CA ASP A 312 22.92 -4.20 20.61
C ASP A 312 21.72 -4.02 21.57
N ARG A 313 21.73 -4.66 22.75
CA ARG A 313 20.60 -4.58 23.69
C ARG A 313 20.51 -3.21 24.36
N ASP A 314 21.64 -2.57 24.63
CA ASP A 314 21.68 -1.33 25.41
C ASP A 314 21.16 -0.09 24.67
N VAL A 315 20.94 -0.19 23.36
CA VAL A 315 20.24 0.85 22.59
C VAL A 315 18.72 0.69 22.59
N THR A 316 18.21 -0.35 23.28
CA THR A 316 16.79 -0.66 23.40
C THR A 316 16.27 -0.49 24.84
N ARG A 317 16.98 0.31 25.65
CA ARG A 317 16.63 0.48 27.07
C ARG A 317 15.34 1.23 27.24
N PHE A 318 14.63 1.00 28.33
CA PHE A 318 13.49 1.81 28.72
C PHE A 318 13.30 1.79 30.23
N TYR A 319 12.64 2.81 30.75
CA TYR A 319 12.32 2.90 32.17
C TYR A 319 10.96 2.27 32.48
N TRP A 320 10.88 1.55 33.58
CA TRP A 320 9.61 1.17 34.20
C TRP A 320 9.76 1.00 35.71
N LEU A 321 8.67 0.66 36.39
CA LEU A 321 8.61 0.42 37.83
C LEU A 321 9.23 -0.94 38.18
N GLU A 322 10.05 -1.00 39.22
CA GLU A 322 10.65 -2.26 39.72
C GLU A 322 9.60 -3.31 40.08
N ASN A 323 8.55 -2.89 40.77
CA ASN A 323 7.31 -3.63 40.89
C ASN A 323 6.30 -3.04 39.89
N PRO A 324 6.01 -3.72 38.77
CA PRO A 324 5.10 -3.22 37.73
C PRO A 324 3.66 -2.98 38.22
N MET A 325 3.30 -3.49 39.40
CA MET A 325 1.98 -3.38 40.01
C MET A 325 1.88 -2.28 41.07
N ASP A 326 2.97 -1.59 41.39
CA ASP A 326 3.02 -0.53 42.39
C ASP A 326 3.46 0.79 41.77
N THR A 327 2.56 1.77 41.73
CA THR A 327 2.81 3.08 41.13
C THR A 327 3.82 3.96 41.89
N GLU A 328 4.13 3.61 43.14
CA GLU A 328 5.15 4.28 43.97
C GLU A 328 6.49 3.53 43.97
N SER A 329 6.56 2.38 43.29
CA SER A 329 7.80 1.64 43.12
C SER A 329 8.85 2.51 42.42
N ARG A 330 10.12 2.32 42.81
CA ARG A 330 11.23 3.02 42.15
C ARG A 330 11.29 2.68 40.66
N LEU A 331 11.74 3.65 39.87
CA LEU A 331 12.04 3.44 38.45
C LEU A 331 13.36 2.67 38.30
N ILE A 332 13.36 1.70 37.39
CA ILE A 332 14.51 0.91 36.98
C ILE A 332 14.60 0.82 35.47
N THR A 333 15.77 0.43 34.99
CA THR A 333 16.06 0.26 33.57
C THR A 333 15.82 -1.19 33.15
N TYR A 334 15.03 -1.36 32.10
CA TYR A 334 14.88 -2.59 31.35
C TYR A 334 15.54 -2.46 29.98
N ARG A 335 15.87 -3.57 29.32
CA ARG A 335 16.29 -3.62 27.92
C ARG A 335 15.71 -4.83 27.21
N PHE A 336 15.55 -4.75 25.88
CA PHE A 336 15.09 -5.89 25.09
C PHE A 336 16.21 -6.90 24.85
N LYS A 337 15.85 -8.18 24.93
CA LYS A 337 16.69 -9.32 24.55
C LYS A 337 16.38 -9.83 23.14
N VAL A 338 15.30 -9.34 22.55
CA VAL A 338 14.71 -9.81 21.29
C VAL A 338 14.41 -8.61 20.38
N VAL A 339 14.25 -8.87 19.09
CA VAL A 339 13.89 -7.83 18.12
C VAL A 339 12.55 -7.24 18.51
N LEU A 340 12.53 -5.94 18.81
CA LEU A 340 11.32 -5.27 19.29
C LEU A 340 10.48 -4.72 18.15
N PHE A 341 9.21 -4.45 18.45
CA PHE A 341 8.32 -3.74 17.54
C PHE A 341 8.52 -2.23 17.67
N GLY A 342 8.81 -1.55 16.56
CA GLY A 342 8.98 -0.09 16.51
C GLY A 342 10.28 0.39 15.87
N ALA A 343 11.26 -0.48 15.69
CA ALA A 343 12.44 -0.19 14.88
C ALA A 343 12.14 -0.40 13.39
N THR A 344 12.62 0.50 12.53
CA THR A 344 12.36 0.45 11.08
C THR A 344 12.93 -0.81 10.42
N CYS A 345 13.97 -1.41 11.00
CA CYS A 345 14.60 -2.62 10.50
C CYS A 345 13.92 -3.93 10.94
N SER A 346 13.02 -3.90 11.94
CA SER A 346 12.42 -5.12 12.49
C SER A 346 11.69 -5.98 11.45
N PRO A 347 10.86 -5.42 10.53
CA PRO A 347 10.22 -6.19 9.46
C PRO A 347 11.23 -6.94 8.59
N PHE A 348 12.30 -6.24 8.17
CA PHE A 348 13.36 -6.83 7.37
C PHE A 348 14.08 -7.95 8.12
N MET A 349 14.39 -7.76 9.41
CA MET A 349 15.09 -8.76 10.22
C MET A 349 14.25 -10.05 10.37
N LEU A 350 12.94 -9.92 10.52
CA LEU A 350 12.02 -11.05 10.51
C LEU A 350 12.02 -11.77 9.17
N SER A 351 11.79 -11.04 8.07
CA SER A 351 11.80 -11.62 6.72
C SER A 351 13.12 -12.32 6.42
N ALA A 352 14.27 -11.69 6.72
CA ALA A 352 15.58 -12.28 6.49
C ALA A 352 15.80 -13.56 7.30
N THR A 353 15.30 -13.62 8.54
CA THR A 353 15.37 -14.80 9.40
C THR A 353 14.54 -15.95 8.83
N LEU A 354 13.28 -15.68 8.48
CA LEU A 354 12.39 -16.68 7.88
C LEU A 354 12.94 -17.19 6.54
N MET A 355 13.38 -16.27 5.66
CA MET A 355 13.97 -16.64 4.37
C MET A 355 15.26 -17.44 4.51
N LYS A 356 16.07 -17.18 5.54
CA LYS A 356 17.24 -18.02 5.85
C LYS A 356 16.78 -19.41 6.28
N HIS A 357 15.83 -19.48 7.22
CA HIS A 357 15.33 -20.73 7.73
C HIS A 357 14.73 -21.63 6.63
N PHE A 358 13.95 -21.06 5.70
CA PHE A 358 13.38 -21.81 4.57
C PHE A 358 14.45 -22.30 3.59
N ARG A 359 15.48 -21.49 3.33
CA ARG A 359 16.61 -21.89 2.46
C ARG A 359 17.47 -22.98 3.07
N ASP A 360 17.67 -22.93 4.39
CA ASP A 360 18.44 -23.95 5.12
C ASP A 360 17.65 -25.27 5.24
N ASN A 361 16.33 -25.26 5.00
CA ASN A 361 15.44 -26.43 5.10
C ASN A 361 14.54 -26.53 3.84
N PRO A 362 15.10 -26.90 2.68
CA PRO A 362 14.37 -26.91 1.41
C PRO A 362 13.30 -28.00 1.38
N SER A 363 12.06 -27.60 1.07
CA SER A 363 10.92 -28.47 0.84
C SER A 363 9.88 -27.76 -0.02
N THR A 364 8.87 -28.49 -0.50
CA THR A 364 7.72 -27.87 -1.18
C THR A 364 7.05 -26.83 -0.28
N THR A 365 6.86 -27.16 1.00
CA THR A 365 6.26 -26.28 2.00
C THR A 365 7.13 -25.05 2.29
N SER A 366 8.46 -25.20 2.39
CA SER A 366 9.34 -24.04 2.61
C SER A 366 9.38 -23.09 1.40
N THR A 367 9.24 -23.64 0.19
CA THR A 367 9.09 -22.84 -1.03
C THR A 367 7.79 -22.06 -1.03
N GLU A 368 6.68 -22.68 -0.59
CA GLU A 368 5.42 -21.95 -0.48
C GLU A 368 5.43 -20.87 0.59
N LEU A 369 5.98 -21.16 1.77
CA LEU A 369 6.14 -20.16 2.82
C LEU A 369 7.04 -19.00 2.35
N GLN A 370 8.11 -19.29 1.62
CA GLN A 370 8.98 -18.27 1.05
C GLN A 370 8.24 -17.31 0.12
N ARG A 371 7.19 -17.76 -0.58
CA ARG A 371 6.40 -16.94 -1.50
C ARG A 371 5.24 -16.21 -0.80
N ASN A 372 4.69 -16.80 0.25
CA ASN A 372 3.36 -16.43 0.78
C ASN A 372 3.37 -15.87 2.21
N VAL A 373 4.55 -15.72 2.83
CA VAL A 373 4.69 -15.02 4.11
C VAL A 373 4.77 -13.51 3.85
N TYR A 374 3.85 -12.76 4.46
CA TYR A 374 3.87 -11.31 4.53
C TYR A 374 4.02 -10.86 5.98
N VAL A 375 5.23 -10.43 6.36
CA VAL A 375 5.58 -10.04 7.73
C VAL A 375 5.26 -11.18 8.72
N ASP A 376 4.14 -11.10 9.43
CA ASP A 376 3.64 -12.08 10.39
C ASP A 376 2.46 -12.91 9.87
N ASN A 377 1.96 -12.67 8.66
CA ASN A 377 0.84 -13.42 8.08
C ASN A 377 1.30 -14.40 7.01
N VAL A 378 0.61 -15.54 6.91
CA VAL A 378 0.75 -16.52 5.84
C VAL A 378 -0.57 -16.59 5.09
N LEU A 379 -0.56 -16.38 3.77
CA LEU A 379 -1.76 -16.46 2.93
C LEU A 379 -1.46 -17.24 1.66
N THR A 380 -2.15 -18.36 1.45
CA THR A 380 -1.98 -19.17 0.24
C THR A 380 -3.24 -19.96 -0.08
N SER A 381 -3.25 -20.73 -1.17
CA SER A 381 -4.35 -21.61 -1.51
C SER A 381 -3.86 -22.92 -2.16
N PHE A 382 -4.73 -23.94 -2.16
CA PHE A 382 -4.44 -25.26 -2.70
C PHE A 382 -5.59 -25.81 -3.55
N THR A 383 -5.27 -26.63 -4.56
CA THR A 383 -6.25 -27.28 -5.43
C THR A 383 -7.06 -28.35 -4.71
N ASP A 384 -6.43 -29.07 -3.79
CA ASP A 384 -6.99 -30.23 -3.12
C ASP A 384 -6.70 -30.21 -1.61
N LYS A 385 -7.56 -30.91 -0.87
CA LYS A 385 -7.52 -30.98 0.60
C LYS A 385 -6.28 -31.70 1.13
N GLN A 386 -5.72 -32.65 0.38
CA GLN A 386 -4.56 -33.42 0.81
C GLN A 386 -3.31 -32.53 0.83
N SER A 387 -3.10 -31.74 -0.21
CA SER A 387 -2.04 -30.74 -0.29
C SER A 387 -2.16 -29.68 0.80
N LEU A 388 -3.39 -29.21 1.09
CA LEU A 388 -3.68 -28.29 2.18
C LEU A 388 -3.29 -28.84 3.55
N LEU A 389 -3.74 -30.06 3.90
CA LEU A 389 -3.46 -30.69 5.19
C LEU A 389 -1.97 -31.04 5.35
N LYS A 390 -1.31 -31.41 4.25
CA LYS A 390 0.14 -31.59 4.22
C LYS A 390 0.86 -30.28 4.54
N PHE A 391 0.49 -29.19 3.87
CA PHE A 391 1.04 -27.86 4.14
C PHE A 391 0.83 -27.44 5.59
N TYR A 392 -0.38 -27.62 6.14
CA TYR A 392 -0.68 -27.33 7.54
C TYR A 392 0.28 -28.05 8.50
N THR A 393 0.48 -29.34 8.31
CA THR A 393 1.33 -30.16 9.19
C THR A 393 2.81 -29.81 9.04
N GLU A 394 3.29 -29.72 7.80
CA GLU A 394 4.71 -29.48 7.49
C GLU A 394 5.13 -28.05 7.86
N SER A 395 4.29 -27.05 7.61
CA SER A 395 4.62 -25.64 7.88
C SER A 395 4.76 -25.38 9.38
N ARG A 396 3.88 -25.97 10.20
CA ARG A 396 3.95 -25.92 11.65
C ARG A 396 5.22 -26.56 12.16
N LYS A 397 5.54 -27.77 11.68
CA LYS A 397 6.77 -28.47 12.07
C LYS A 397 7.98 -27.61 11.71
N LEU A 398 8.08 -27.18 10.45
CA LEU A 398 9.20 -26.38 9.96
C LEU A 398 9.41 -25.11 10.79
N LEU A 399 8.38 -24.29 10.97
CA LEU A 399 8.51 -23.05 11.74
C LEU A 399 8.78 -23.30 13.23
N SER A 400 8.23 -24.36 13.82
CA SER A 400 8.51 -24.73 15.21
C SER A 400 9.98 -25.09 15.45
N GLU A 401 10.68 -25.64 14.44
CA GLU A 401 12.12 -25.92 14.50
C GLU A 401 12.96 -24.64 14.56
N ALA A 402 12.40 -23.49 14.17
CA ALA A 402 12.99 -22.17 14.33
C ALA A 402 12.45 -21.41 15.57
N GLY A 403 11.55 -22.03 16.33
CA GLY A 403 10.88 -21.42 17.47
C GLY A 403 9.70 -20.53 17.11
N PHE A 404 9.27 -20.49 15.84
CA PHE A 404 8.07 -19.74 15.43
C PHE A 404 6.82 -20.62 15.55
N ASN A 405 5.76 -20.07 16.15
CA ASN A 405 4.49 -20.75 16.29
C ASN A 405 3.45 -20.18 15.33
N LEU A 406 2.81 -21.05 14.53
CA LEU A 406 1.67 -20.67 13.69
C LEU A 406 0.35 -20.87 14.44
N ARG A 407 -0.52 -19.87 14.39
CA ARG A 407 -1.83 -19.84 15.04
C ARG A 407 -2.88 -19.18 14.16
N SER A 408 -4.11 -19.05 14.66
CA SER A 408 -5.22 -18.37 13.96
C SER A 408 -5.42 -18.92 12.55
N TRP A 409 -5.41 -20.25 12.45
CA TRP A 409 -5.60 -20.94 11.18
C TRP A 409 -7.04 -20.77 10.72
N ASN A 410 -7.19 -20.28 9.49
CA ASN A 410 -8.49 -20.10 8.86
C ASN A 410 -8.47 -20.70 7.46
N SER A 411 -9.58 -21.32 7.06
CA SER A 411 -9.73 -21.92 5.74
C SER A 411 -11.21 -22.03 5.35
N ASN A 412 -11.50 -22.09 4.06
CA ASN A 412 -12.81 -22.50 3.53
C ASN A 412 -12.96 -24.04 3.44
N SER A 413 -11.96 -24.82 3.85
CA SER A 413 -12.06 -26.28 4.00
C SER A 413 -12.52 -26.68 5.39
N THR A 414 -13.65 -27.38 5.47
CA THR A 414 -14.17 -27.94 6.73
C THR A 414 -13.21 -28.95 7.38
N GLU A 415 -12.45 -29.71 6.58
CA GLU A 415 -11.43 -30.63 7.10
C GLU A 415 -10.32 -29.90 7.84
N LEU A 416 -9.78 -28.82 7.27
CA LEU A 416 -8.76 -28.04 7.94
C LEU A 416 -9.33 -27.30 9.17
N GLN A 417 -10.55 -26.77 9.07
CA GLN A 417 -11.23 -26.17 10.23
C GLN A 417 -11.36 -27.18 11.39
N ASN A 418 -11.77 -28.43 11.10
CA ASN A 418 -11.87 -29.48 12.11
C ASN A 418 -10.52 -29.88 12.72
N VAL A 419 -9.46 -29.96 11.91
CA VAL A 419 -8.10 -30.25 12.39
C VAL A 419 -7.58 -29.10 13.25
N ALA A 420 -7.69 -27.86 12.79
CA ALA A 420 -7.24 -26.68 13.53
C ALA A 420 -8.05 -26.44 14.81
N GLY A 421 -9.34 -26.74 14.80
CA GLY A 421 -10.23 -26.67 15.97
C GLY A 421 -9.86 -27.70 17.03
N ARG A 422 -9.53 -28.94 16.63
CA ARG A 422 -9.01 -29.96 17.56
C ARG A 422 -7.69 -29.54 18.20
N ASP A 423 -6.83 -28.91 17.42
CA ASP A 423 -5.54 -28.40 17.87
C ASP A 423 -5.66 -27.09 18.67
N LYS A 424 -6.88 -26.53 18.80
CA LYS A 424 -7.19 -25.26 19.49
C LYS A 424 -6.41 -24.06 18.95
N ILE A 425 -6.15 -24.06 17.64
CA ILE A 425 -5.41 -22.99 16.94
C ILE A 425 -6.13 -22.48 15.70
N GLY A 426 -7.36 -22.93 15.45
CA GLY A 426 -8.26 -22.33 14.47
C GLY A 426 -9.08 -21.21 15.07
N ASP A 427 -9.42 -20.20 14.28
CA ASP A 427 -10.46 -19.23 14.65
C ASP A 427 -11.83 -19.77 14.23
N ASN A 428 -12.84 -19.50 15.04
CA ASN A 428 -14.21 -19.90 14.74
C ASN A 428 -14.97 -18.84 13.93
N ASP A 429 -14.39 -17.66 13.72
CA ASP A 429 -15.05 -16.54 13.06
C ASP A 429 -15.20 -16.79 11.55
N ASP A 430 -16.43 -16.71 11.04
CA ASP A 430 -16.72 -16.89 9.62
C ASP A 430 -16.15 -15.78 8.74
N ILE A 431 -15.91 -14.61 9.34
CA ILE A 431 -15.31 -13.46 8.67
C ILE A 431 -13.91 -13.21 9.24
N VAL A 432 -12.91 -13.39 8.40
CA VAL A 432 -11.49 -13.24 8.76
C VAL A 432 -10.94 -11.94 8.17
N LYS A 433 -10.27 -11.13 8.99
CA LYS A 433 -9.59 -9.93 8.49
C LYS A 433 -8.26 -10.32 7.83
N ILE A 434 -8.13 -10.06 6.54
CA ILE A 434 -6.90 -10.37 5.79
C ILE A 434 -6.37 -9.11 5.11
N LEU A 435 -5.13 -8.71 5.41
CA LEU A 435 -4.42 -7.61 4.72
C LEU A 435 -5.24 -6.30 4.53
N GLY A 436 -6.16 -5.99 5.45
CA GLY A 436 -7.05 -4.81 5.37
C GLY A 436 -8.44 -5.06 4.77
N MET A 437 -8.70 -6.26 4.26
CA MET A 437 -9.99 -6.73 3.74
C MET A 437 -10.66 -7.71 4.73
N ARG A 438 -11.90 -8.10 4.43
CA ARG A 438 -12.66 -9.14 5.13
C ARG A 438 -12.89 -10.30 4.18
N TRP A 439 -12.56 -11.50 4.63
CA TRP A 439 -12.76 -12.75 3.90
C TRP A 439 -13.84 -13.57 4.57
N ASP A 440 -14.91 -13.85 3.83
CA ASP A 440 -15.98 -14.76 4.23
C ASP A 440 -15.55 -16.20 3.90
N ARG A 441 -15.37 -17.05 4.90
CA ARG A 441 -14.85 -18.42 4.68
C ARG A 441 -15.90 -19.36 4.08
N GLU A 442 -17.19 -19.06 4.29
CA GLU A 442 -18.27 -19.92 3.82
C GLU A 442 -18.57 -19.65 2.36
N SER A 443 -18.76 -18.37 2.00
CA SER A 443 -18.99 -17.97 0.61
C SER A 443 -17.70 -17.86 -0.21
N ASP A 444 -16.54 -17.83 0.48
CA ASP A 444 -15.22 -17.60 -0.10
C ASP A 444 -15.06 -16.23 -0.78
N ASP A 445 -15.77 -15.21 -0.29
CA ASP A 445 -15.76 -13.86 -0.84
C ASP A 445 -14.79 -12.91 -0.12
N LEU A 446 -14.09 -12.07 -0.88
CA LEU A 446 -13.34 -10.94 -0.36
C LEU A 446 -14.15 -9.65 -0.44
N LYS A 447 -14.32 -8.98 0.70
CA LYS A 447 -15.10 -7.76 0.85
C LYS A 447 -14.23 -6.67 1.48
N PHE A 448 -14.37 -5.44 1.01
CA PHE A 448 -13.83 -4.28 1.72
C PHE A 448 -14.67 -4.00 2.97
N GLN A 449 -14.06 -3.42 4.00
CA GLN A 449 -14.84 -2.95 5.14
C GLN A 449 -15.80 -1.87 4.67
N GLN A 450 -17.10 -2.15 4.76
CA GLN A 450 -18.14 -1.18 4.45
C GLN A 450 -18.00 -0.01 5.42
N ILE A 451 -17.79 1.17 4.86
CA ILE A 451 -17.89 2.42 5.62
C ILE A 451 -19.39 2.66 5.76
N GLU A 452 -19.89 2.73 7.01
CA GLU A 452 -21.25 3.16 7.27
C GLU A 452 -21.38 4.62 6.82
N PHE A 453 -21.98 4.80 5.64
CA PHE A 453 -22.46 6.11 5.24
C PHE A 453 -23.67 6.45 6.12
N MET A 454 -23.81 7.72 6.51
CA MET A 454 -24.94 8.18 7.33
C MET A 454 -26.28 7.66 6.77
N GLU A 455 -27.22 7.31 7.66
CA GLU A 455 -28.55 6.79 7.31
C GLU A 455 -29.15 7.54 6.10
N LYS A 456 -29.70 6.81 5.13
CA LYS A 456 -30.31 7.35 3.91
C LYS A 456 -31.28 8.50 4.17
N ASP A 457 -32.02 8.44 5.28
CA ASP A 457 -33.02 9.45 5.66
C ASP A 457 -32.39 10.77 6.17
N LYS A 458 -31.09 10.75 6.49
CA LYS A 458 -30.26 11.92 6.78
C LYS A 458 -29.38 12.32 5.60
N MET A 459 -29.42 11.59 4.49
CA MET A 459 -28.71 11.96 3.27
C MET A 459 -29.54 12.96 2.47
N ILE A 460 -28.87 14.05 2.07
CA ILE A 460 -29.35 14.92 1.01
C ILE A 460 -29.24 14.11 -0.30
N THR A 461 -30.37 13.59 -0.77
CA THR A 461 -30.55 12.92 -2.06
C THR A 461 -30.97 13.94 -3.12
N LYS A 462 -30.88 13.57 -4.41
CA LYS A 462 -31.36 14.44 -5.49
C LYS A 462 -32.84 14.83 -5.36
N GLN A 463 -33.64 14.03 -4.66
CA GLN A 463 -35.09 14.19 -4.54
C GLN A 463 -35.54 15.06 -3.35
N ASN A 464 -34.69 15.23 -2.33
CA ASN A 464 -34.98 16.04 -1.13
C ASN A 464 -33.99 17.20 -0.94
N ALA A 465 -33.21 17.52 -1.98
CA ALA A 465 -32.30 18.67 -2.01
C ALA A 465 -32.97 19.90 -2.64
N GLU A 466 -32.71 21.08 -2.07
CA GLU A 466 -32.90 22.34 -2.78
C GLU A 466 -31.74 22.54 -3.76
N TRP A 467 -32.02 22.44 -5.06
CA TRP A 467 -31.03 22.69 -6.10
C TRP A 467 -30.91 24.19 -6.36
N ASN A 468 -29.70 24.71 -6.20
CA ASN A 468 -29.36 26.10 -6.53
C ASN A 468 -28.23 26.13 -7.55
N TYR A 469 -28.15 27.22 -8.30
CA TYR A 469 -27.08 27.43 -9.28
C TYR A 469 -25.72 27.50 -8.59
N CYS A 470 -24.73 26.81 -9.14
CA CYS A 470 -23.33 26.95 -8.78
C CYS A 470 -22.57 27.44 -10.03
N PRO A 471 -21.90 28.61 -9.99
CA PRO A 471 -21.04 29.06 -11.06
C PRO A 471 -19.98 28.01 -11.37
N THR A 472 -19.68 27.79 -12.66
CA THR A 472 -18.72 26.78 -13.11
C THR A 472 -17.34 26.99 -12.48
N ASP A 473 -16.87 28.24 -12.40
CA ASP A 473 -15.55 28.57 -11.85
C ASP A 473 -15.45 28.32 -10.33
N ASP A 474 -16.61 28.24 -9.65
CA ASP A 474 -16.73 27.98 -8.22
C ASP A 474 -17.18 26.54 -7.93
N ASN A 475 -17.28 25.64 -8.92
CA ASN A 475 -17.74 24.27 -8.67
C ASN A 475 -16.58 23.35 -8.23
N PRO A 476 -16.47 22.95 -6.95
CA PRO A 476 -15.38 22.06 -6.52
C PRO A 476 -15.46 20.67 -7.17
N ALA A 477 -16.64 20.22 -7.62
CA ALA A 477 -16.77 18.92 -8.27
C ALA A 477 -16.03 18.86 -9.62
N ASP A 478 -15.81 20.00 -10.28
CA ASP A 478 -15.11 20.07 -11.57
C ASP A 478 -13.67 19.56 -11.48
N TYR A 479 -13.01 19.71 -10.31
CA TYR A 479 -11.65 19.20 -10.13
C TYR A 479 -11.58 17.68 -10.17
N LEU A 480 -12.59 16.98 -9.65
CA LEU A 480 -12.64 15.52 -9.71
C LEU A 480 -13.14 15.01 -11.06
N THR A 481 -14.11 15.69 -11.68
CA THR A 481 -14.68 15.24 -12.96
C THR A 481 -13.75 15.49 -14.14
N ARG A 482 -12.90 16.53 -14.08
CA ARG A 482 -11.91 16.85 -15.11
C ARG A 482 -10.55 16.18 -14.87
N GLY A 483 -10.35 15.61 -13.68
CA GLY A 483 -9.10 14.98 -13.27
C GLY A 483 -8.08 15.98 -12.72
N ILE A 484 -7.51 15.66 -11.55
CA ILE A 484 -6.48 16.47 -10.89
C ILE A 484 -5.54 15.57 -10.08
N TYR A 485 -4.26 15.91 -10.05
CA TYR A 485 -3.28 15.22 -9.22
C TYR A 485 -3.56 15.46 -7.73
N ALA A 486 -3.40 14.41 -6.90
CA ALA A 486 -3.66 14.47 -5.46
C ALA A 486 -2.91 15.61 -4.74
N LYS A 487 -1.66 15.90 -5.13
CA LYS A 487 -0.87 17.02 -4.56
C LYS A 487 -1.48 18.40 -4.84
N HIS A 488 -2.13 18.57 -5.98
CA HIS A 488 -2.78 19.83 -6.36
C HIS A 488 -4.16 19.94 -5.73
N LEU A 489 -4.88 18.82 -5.59
CA LEU A 489 -6.15 18.76 -4.87
C LEU A 489 -5.98 19.14 -3.39
N TYR A 490 -4.93 18.63 -2.73
CA TYR A 490 -4.65 18.93 -1.32
C TYR A 490 -4.39 20.43 -1.07
N ASN A 491 -3.77 21.12 -2.04
CA ASN A 491 -3.48 22.55 -1.96
C ASN A 491 -4.62 23.42 -2.52
N ASN A 492 -5.71 22.82 -3.02
CA ASN A 492 -6.79 23.56 -3.64
C ASN A 492 -7.77 24.07 -2.57
N SER A 493 -7.77 25.39 -2.35
CA SER A 493 -8.65 26.00 -1.34
C SER A 493 -10.14 25.84 -1.65
N LEU A 494 -10.54 25.92 -2.93
CA LEU A 494 -11.93 25.76 -3.34
C LEU A 494 -12.43 24.33 -3.06
N TRP A 495 -11.59 23.31 -3.27
CA TRP A 495 -11.89 21.93 -2.89
C TRP A 495 -11.95 21.74 -1.37
N MET A 496 -10.95 22.25 -0.65
CA MET A 496 -10.82 22.03 0.79
C MET A 496 -11.85 22.80 1.62
N ASN A 497 -12.23 24.00 1.17
CA ASN A 497 -13.06 24.93 1.95
C ASN A 497 -14.41 25.23 1.29
N GLY A 498 -14.61 24.84 0.03
CA GLY A 498 -15.78 25.22 -0.75
C GLY A 498 -15.79 26.70 -1.16
N PRO A 499 -16.79 27.12 -1.94
CA PRO A 499 -16.97 28.52 -2.34
C PRO A 499 -17.35 29.39 -1.15
N GLN A 500 -16.77 30.58 -1.03
CA GLN A 500 -17.02 31.45 0.12
C GLN A 500 -18.49 31.88 0.25
N TRP A 501 -19.20 32.00 -0.86
CA TRP A 501 -20.62 32.37 -0.87
C TRP A 501 -21.52 31.32 -0.24
N ILE A 502 -21.08 30.06 -0.08
CA ILE A 502 -21.92 29.01 0.53
C ILE A 502 -22.23 29.31 2.00
N LEU A 503 -21.36 30.07 2.67
CA LEU A 503 -21.46 30.38 4.10
C LEU A 503 -22.55 31.42 4.42
N ASN A 504 -23.00 32.21 3.44
CA ASN A 504 -24.05 33.21 3.63
C ASN A 504 -25.08 33.12 2.51
N ARG A 505 -26.33 32.77 2.87
CA ARG A 505 -27.45 32.58 1.94
C ARG A 505 -27.78 33.84 1.12
N GLU A 506 -27.50 35.02 1.65
CA GLU A 506 -27.70 36.30 0.93
C GLU A 506 -26.77 36.46 -0.27
N ASN A 507 -25.62 35.78 -0.25
CA ASN A 507 -24.61 35.84 -1.30
C ASN A 507 -24.74 34.71 -2.32
N TRP A 508 -25.78 33.88 -2.23
CA TRP A 508 -25.95 32.75 -3.13
C TRP A 508 -26.19 33.22 -4.57
N PRO A 509 -25.45 32.67 -5.54
CA PRO A 509 -25.52 33.12 -6.93
C PRO A 509 -26.88 32.77 -7.53
N THR A 510 -27.53 33.77 -8.13
CA THR A 510 -28.79 33.61 -8.85
C THR A 510 -28.55 33.46 -10.34
N TRP A 511 -29.26 32.53 -10.99
CA TRP A 511 -29.18 32.36 -12.44
C TRP A 511 -30.13 33.35 -13.14
N THR A 512 -29.58 34.41 -13.73
CA THR A 512 -30.32 35.36 -14.57
C THR A 512 -29.93 35.18 -16.04
N ARG A 513 -30.52 34.19 -16.72
CA ARG A 513 -30.42 34.13 -18.19
C ARG A 513 -31.62 34.84 -18.80
N LYS A 514 -31.38 35.85 -19.64
CA LYS A 514 -32.43 36.43 -20.50
C LYS A 514 -32.85 35.36 -21.51
N ILE A 515 -34.13 34.99 -21.49
CA ILE A 515 -34.75 34.08 -22.45
C ILE A 515 -35.01 34.90 -23.74
N GLU A 516 -34.00 35.10 -24.58
CA GLU A 516 -34.22 35.74 -25.88
C GLU A 516 -33.83 34.88 -27.11
N ASP A 517 -33.27 33.67 -26.95
CA ASP A 517 -32.84 32.86 -28.11
C ASP A 517 -33.19 31.36 -28.05
N CYS A 518 -34.36 30.98 -27.51
CA CYS A 518 -34.87 29.60 -27.63
C CYS A 518 -36.23 29.58 -28.33
N SER A 519 -36.24 29.81 -29.65
CA SER A 519 -37.42 29.70 -30.53
C SER A 519 -37.43 28.41 -31.37
N THR A 520 -36.89 27.32 -30.84
CA THR A 520 -37.07 25.98 -31.43
C THR A 520 -37.86 25.10 -30.48
N MET A 521 -39.19 25.14 -30.63
CA MET A 521 -40.07 24.11 -30.04
C MET A 521 -39.81 22.78 -30.76
N VAL A 522 -39.21 21.82 -30.06
CA VAL A 522 -39.28 20.42 -30.47
C VAL A 522 -40.53 19.83 -29.81
N THR A 523 -41.60 19.69 -30.59
CA THR A 523 -42.77 18.90 -30.21
C THR A 523 -42.39 17.43 -30.26
N VAL A 524 -42.30 16.78 -29.10
CA VAL A 524 -42.32 15.31 -29.02
C VAL A 524 -43.78 14.92 -28.98
N SER A 525 -44.22 14.17 -29.99
CA SER A 525 -45.56 13.56 -30.05
C SER A 525 -45.61 12.38 -29.10
N ASP A 526 -46.42 12.49 -28.05
CA ASP A 526 -46.76 11.43 -27.11
C ASP A 526 -47.79 10.48 -27.73
N ASP A 527 -47.41 9.23 -28.00
CA ASP A 527 -48.36 8.12 -28.16
C ASP A 527 -48.35 7.29 -26.86
N ASN A 528 -49.29 7.61 -25.97
CA ASN A 528 -50.07 6.73 -25.08
C ASN A 528 -50.51 7.44 -23.78
N THR A 529 -51.70 8.03 -23.89
CA THR A 529 -52.80 8.18 -22.92
C THR A 529 -52.59 8.00 -21.40
N ASP A 530 -53.11 9.03 -20.71
CA ASP A 530 -53.79 9.07 -19.39
C ASP A 530 -52.96 9.48 -18.16
N ASP A 531 -52.81 10.80 -17.95
CA ASP A 531 -53.37 11.50 -16.78
C ASP A 531 -53.12 13.02 -16.86
N GLU A 532 -54.19 13.82 -16.85
CA GLU A 532 -54.16 15.27 -16.80
C GLU A 532 -53.79 15.77 -15.39
N SER A 533 -52.54 16.19 -15.15
CA SER A 533 -52.21 17.26 -14.18
C SER A 533 -50.71 17.61 -14.06
N THR A 534 -50.02 17.99 -15.14
CA THR A 534 -48.65 18.58 -15.01
C THR A 534 -48.31 19.55 -16.13
N ASN A 535 -48.64 20.84 -15.95
CA ASN A 535 -48.26 21.91 -16.87
C ASN A 535 -47.57 23.06 -16.11
N ALA A 536 -46.30 22.86 -15.74
CA ALA A 536 -45.30 23.91 -15.49
C ALA A 536 -43.88 23.33 -15.31
N SER A 537 -43.75 22.20 -14.62
CA SER A 537 -42.47 21.56 -14.26
C SER A 537 -41.76 20.86 -15.44
N THR A 538 -42.52 20.49 -16.46
CA THR A 538 -42.06 19.67 -17.59
C THR A 538 -41.25 20.48 -18.60
N GLN A 539 -41.49 21.79 -18.71
CA GLN A 539 -40.75 22.68 -19.64
C GLN A 539 -39.31 22.95 -19.18
N THR A 540 -39.06 23.07 -17.88
CA THR A 540 -37.70 23.31 -17.35
C THR A 540 -36.81 22.07 -17.50
N ILE A 541 -37.39 20.87 -17.36
CA ILE A 541 -36.68 19.60 -17.52
C ILE A 541 -36.35 19.33 -19.00
N SER A 542 -37.21 19.71 -19.94
CA SER A 542 -36.91 19.50 -21.37
C SER A 542 -35.76 20.39 -21.86
N CYS A 543 -35.63 21.62 -21.36
CA CYS A 543 -34.49 22.50 -21.67
C CYS A 543 -33.16 21.96 -21.11
N ILE A 544 -33.18 21.33 -19.92
CA ILE A 544 -31.98 20.71 -19.32
C ILE A 544 -31.58 19.45 -20.08
N ASN A 545 -32.54 18.63 -20.50
CA ASN A 545 -32.26 17.41 -21.28
C ASN A 545 -31.77 17.70 -22.70
N GLY A 546 -32.25 18.77 -23.36
CA GLY A 546 -31.74 19.19 -24.67
C GLY A 546 -30.28 19.67 -24.63
N TYR A 547 -29.83 20.21 -23.50
CA TYR A 547 -28.44 20.62 -23.29
C TYR A 547 -27.52 19.41 -23.05
N LEU A 548 -28.01 18.38 -22.34
CA LEU A 548 -27.27 17.14 -22.10
C LEU A 548 -27.14 16.23 -23.33
N SER A 549 -28.01 16.38 -24.34
CA SER A 549 -27.93 15.59 -25.58
C SER A 549 -27.04 16.20 -26.66
N THR A 550 -26.53 17.41 -26.46
CA THR A 550 -25.75 18.16 -27.47
C THR A 550 -24.28 18.40 -27.09
N HIS A 551 -23.79 17.82 -25.98
CA HIS A 551 -22.38 17.83 -25.60
C HIS A 551 -21.80 16.44 -25.40
#